data_AF-A0A819K8M5-F1
#
_entry.id   AF-A0A819K8M5-F1
#
_cell.length_a   1.000
_cell.length_b   1.000
_cell.length_c   1.000
_cell.angle_alpha   90.00
_cell.angle_beta   90.00
_cell.angle_gamma   90.00
#
_symmetry.space_group_name_H-M   'P 1'
#
loop_
_entity.id
_entity.type
_entity.pdbx_description
1 polymer ?
#
loop_
_entity_poly.entity_id
_entity_poly.type
_entity_poly.pdbx_seq_one_letter_code
_entity_poly.pdbx_strand_id
1 'polypeptide(L)'
;MSQSCSINKCIRISRGLCDCCQQNLCLQHLIEHNASLVSQLNPLTDEVNALGDRLKTLNIQKTIADSREKLEQWREDCHNKIDCFFEQKCQELHQLVNEKVGQQREELNRINLKITELINAQETTRQDIDLLTFTIRRLERNMNKIEQTCFTIDTRPLIIDDTLISIEKVTEHELDLSTLSPVYKTIHRPEESSRLLTGNDRYLLIHQYPNLCLFDREMNIVKQMLWSYGKINDMCWSSTLDRFIVLGINHIYLINENTMSIDNMQTSEERLWLSCTCSDTVLFASTNEWGSSIMKFKLLPAIELIKEWKYPFTCAKDEAITDIVYNDENLSLIVISESKKSVRIELRYAKTLDRIWILKLDI
;
A
#
# COMPACT_ATOMS: atom_id res chain seq x y z
N MET A 1 -36.97 30.65 -0.25
CA MET A 1 -36.92 31.42 1.01
C MET A 1 -35.49 31.40 1.53
N SER A 2 -34.88 32.55 1.76
CA SER A 2 -33.50 32.66 2.27
C SER A 2 -33.46 32.31 3.76
N GLN A 3 -32.70 31.28 4.13
CA GLN A 3 -32.53 30.90 5.53
C GLN A 3 -31.55 31.85 6.24
N SER A 4 -31.84 32.23 7.48
CA SER A 4 -30.94 33.03 8.31
C SER A 4 -29.79 32.19 8.84
N CYS A 5 -28.67 32.84 9.18
CA CYS A 5 -27.57 32.16 9.86
C CYS A 5 -28.04 31.60 11.22
N SER A 6 -27.68 30.35 11.51
CA SER A 6 -28.00 29.62 12.74
C SER A 6 -27.23 30.09 13.98
N ILE A 7 -26.19 30.92 13.81
CA ILE A 7 -25.44 31.49 14.93
C ILE A 7 -26.29 32.55 15.63
N ASN A 8 -26.46 32.37 16.95
CA ASN A 8 -27.23 33.28 17.80
C ASN A 8 -26.75 34.73 17.63
N LYS A 9 -27.71 35.65 17.42
CA LYS A 9 -27.50 37.09 17.17
C LYS A 9 -26.93 37.45 15.78
N CYS A 10 -26.74 36.49 14.89
CA CYS A 10 -26.35 36.78 13.50
C CYS A 10 -27.59 37.13 12.65
N ILE A 11 -27.70 38.37 12.20
CA ILE A 11 -28.78 38.82 11.30
C ILE A 11 -28.51 38.55 9.82
N ARG A 12 -27.36 37.98 9.48
CA ARG A 12 -26.93 37.76 8.09
C ARG A 12 -27.63 36.53 7.50
N ILE A 13 -27.88 36.58 6.20
CA ILE A 13 -28.44 35.47 5.43
C ILE A 13 -27.39 34.34 5.34
N SER A 14 -27.85 33.09 5.49
CA SER A 14 -27.04 31.90 5.29
C SER A 14 -26.51 31.85 3.84
N ARG A 15 -25.24 31.50 3.69
CA ARG A 15 -24.57 31.33 2.40
C ARG A 15 -24.19 29.87 2.13
N GLY A 16 -24.29 29.00 3.13
CA GLY A 16 -24.02 27.58 2.99
C GLY A 16 -24.46 26.81 4.23
N LEU A 17 -24.82 25.54 4.03
CA LEU A 17 -25.03 24.56 5.09
C LEU A 17 -23.66 23.94 5.40
N CYS A 18 -23.27 23.88 6.67
CA CYS A 18 -22.10 23.11 7.05
C CYS A 18 -22.49 21.64 7.20
N ASP A 19 -21.93 20.78 6.36
CA ASP A 19 -22.24 19.33 6.39
C ASP A 19 -21.85 18.66 7.71
N CYS A 20 -20.85 19.18 8.41
CA CYS A 20 -20.36 18.63 9.67
C CYS A 20 -21.37 18.81 10.82
N CYS A 21 -21.94 20.01 10.96
CA CYS A 21 -22.83 20.34 12.07
C CYS A 21 -24.30 20.55 11.67
N GLN A 22 -24.60 20.43 10.37
CA GLN A 22 -25.92 20.66 9.77
C GLN A 22 -26.49 22.05 10.10
N GLN A 23 -25.62 23.05 10.23
CA GLN A 23 -25.99 24.44 10.55
C GLN A 23 -25.88 25.34 9.33
N ASN A 24 -26.84 26.25 9.18
CA ASN A 24 -26.85 27.27 8.14
C ASN A 24 -25.95 28.44 8.55
N LEU A 25 -24.85 28.67 7.84
CA LEU A 25 -23.87 29.68 8.22
C LEU A 25 -23.77 30.78 7.16
N CYS A 26 -23.61 32.03 7.61
CA CYS A 26 -23.20 33.11 6.71
C CYS A 26 -21.71 32.94 6.36
N LEU A 27 -21.26 33.58 5.28
CA LEU A 27 -19.89 33.41 4.79
C LEU A 27 -18.81 33.63 5.87
N GLN A 28 -18.97 34.66 6.71
CA GLN A 28 -18.03 34.95 7.79
C GLN A 28 -17.98 33.81 8.83
N HIS A 29 -19.12 33.37 9.34
CA HIS A 29 -19.16 32.29 10.32
C HIS A 29 -18.76 30.94 9.70
N LEU A 30 -18.94 30.74 8.40
CA LEU A 30 -18.46 29.53 7.71
C LEU A 30 -16.92 29.52 7.64
N ILE A 31 -16.29 30.67 7.37
CA ILE A 31 -14.83 30.82 7.40
C ILE A 31 -14.30 30.63 8.82
N GLU A 32 -14.91 31.28 9.81
CA GLU A 32 -14.53 31.14 11.23
C GLU A 32 -14.70 29.70 11.72
N HIS A 33 -15.80 29.04 11.34
CA HIS A 33 -16.06 27.65 11.65
C HIS A 33 -15.00 26.73 11.00
N ASN A 34 -14.66 26.96 9.73
CA ASN A 34 -13.61 26.20 9.06
C ASN A 34 -12.24 26.44 9.71
N ALA A 35 -11.90 27.68 10.05
CA ALA A 35 -10.68 28.01 10.76
C ALA A 35 -10.62 27.33 12.14
N SER A 36 -11.75 27.27 12.86
CA SER A 36 -11.86 26.54 14.11
C SER A 36 -11.63 25.03 13.92
N LEU A 37 -12.22 24.42 12.90
CA LEU A 37 -12.00 23.00 12.59
C LEU A 37 -10.54 22.73 12.23
N VAL A 38 -9.94 23.55 11.37
CA VAL A 38 -8.52 23.44 11.00
C VAL A 38 -7.62 23.63 12.23
N SER A 39 -7.98 24.53 13.15
CA SER A 39 -7.20 24.73 14.38
C SER A 39 -7.20 23.50 15.30
N GLN A 40 -8.22 22.64 15.22
CA GLN A 40 -8.28 21.37 15.96
C GLN A 40 -7.36 20.29 15.36
N LEU A 41 -6.87 20.46 14.13
CA LEU A 41 -5.90 19.53 13.52
C LEU A 41 -4.50 19.69 14.11
N ASN A 42 -4.16 20.88 14.61
CA ASN A 42 -2.82 21.13 15.18
C ASN A 42 -2.57 20.28 16.45
N PRO A 43 -3.47 20.24 17.46
CA PRO A 43 -3.33 19.33 18.59
C PRO A 43 -3.22 17.86 18.19
N LEU A 44 -3.99 17.41 17.19
CA LEU A 44 -3.91 16.02 16.71
C LEU A 44 -2.56 15.72 16.05
N THR A 45 -1.98 16.70 15.35
CA THR A 45 -0.63 16.60 14.79
C THR A 45 0.39 16.47 15.90
N ASP A 46 0.26 17.26 16.96
CA ASP A 46 1.13 17.18 18.14
C ASP A 46 1.00 15.84 18.85
N GLU A 47 -0.21 15.28 18.97
CA GLU A 47 -0.43 13.94 19.51
C GLU A 47 0.23 12.85 18.66
N VAL A 48 0.09 12.92 17.33
CA VAL A 48 0.76 11.98 16.40
C VAL A 48 2.27 12.10 16.53
N ASN A 49 2.82 13.31 16.62
CA ASN A 49 4.25 13.53 16.82
C ASN A 49 4.73 12.97 18.17
N ALA A 50 3.98 13.19 19.24
CA ALA A 50 4.29 12.65 20.56
C ALA A 50 4.26 11.11 20.58
N LEU A 51 3.33 10.48 19.86
CA LEU A 51 3.30 9.03 19.66
C LEU A 51 4.50 8.56 18.84
N GLY A 52 4.88 9.29 17.79
CA GLY A 52 6.07 9.03 16.99
C GLY A 52 7.36 9.10 17.82
N ASP A 53 7.47 10.09 18.71
CA ASP A 53 8.61 10.21 19.60
C ASP A 53 8.62 9.12 20.67
N ARG A 54 7.46 8.75 21.23
CA ARG A 54 7.35 7.56 22.09
C ARG A 54 7.83 6.30 21.37
N LEU A 55 7.44 6.09 20.12
CA LEU A 55 7.87 4.95 19.32
C LEU A 55 9.40 4.91 19.18
N LYS A 56 10.05 6.06 18.95
CA LYS A 56 11.52 6.16 18.90
C LYS A 56 12.19 5.82 20.24
N THR A 57 11.52 6.12 21.36
CA THR A 57 12.03 5.80 22.70
C THR A 57 11.80 4.35 23.12
N LEU A 58 11.02 3.57 22.36
CA LEU A 58 10.86 2.14 22.65
C LEU A 58 12.21 1.44 22.53
N ASN A 59 12.68 0.89 23.64
CA ASN A 59 13.96 0.21 23.69
C ASN A 59 13.83 -1.23 23.17
N ILE A 60 13.82 -1.35 21.84
CA ILE A 60 13.74 -2.65 21.14
C ILE A 60 14.87 -3.58 21.60
N GLN A 61 16.06 -3.02 21.83
CA GLN A 61 17.22 -3.81 22.28
C GLN A 61 16.98 -4.42 23.66
N LYS A 62 16.35 -3.70 24.58
CA LYS A 62 15.96 -4.23 25.89
C LYS A 62 14.96 -5.36 25.76
N THR A 63 13.90 -5.19 24.96
CA THR A 63 12.90 -6.26 24.75
C THR A 63 13.54 -7.52 24.16
N ILE A 64 14.47 -7.37 23.20
CA ILE A 64 15.24 -8.48 22.63
C ILE A 64 16.15 -9.12 23.70
N ALA A 65 16.82 -8.31 24.52
CA ALA A 65 17.68 -8.80 25.59
C ALA A 65 16.88 -9.62 26.62
N ASP A 66 15.75 -9.11 27.09
CA ASP A 66 14.86 -9.80 28.03
C ASP A 66 14.34 -11.12 27.43
N SER A 67 14.09 -11.16 26.12
CA SER A 67 13.65 -12.39 25.42
C SER A 67 14.80 -13.40 25.29
N ARG A 68 16.02 -12.93 25.03
CA ARG A 68 17.22 -13.78 24.99
C ARG A 68 17.56 -14.37 26.34
N GLU A 69 17.39 -13.61 27.42
CA GLU A 69 17.61 -14.09 28.78
C GLU A 69 16.71 -15.30 29.10
N LYS A 70 15.44 -15.26 28.69
CA LYS A 70 14.53 -16.41 28.85
C LYS A 70 14.98 -17.64 28.07
N LEU A 71 15.51 -17.45 26.86
CA LEU A 71 16.05 -18.55 26.05
C LEU A 71 17.32 -19.14 26.66
N GLU A 72 18.19 -18.29 27.20
CA GLU A 72 19.41 -18.74 27.89
C GLU A 72 19.07 -19.51 29.17
N GLN A 73 18.11 -19.02 29.96
CA GLN A 73 17.61 -19.75 31.13
C GLN A 73 17.04 -21.12 30.74
N TRP A 74 16.24 -21.18 29.68
CA TRP A 74 15.72 -22.45 29.19
C TRP A 74 16.84 -23.43 28.79
N ARG A 75 17.90 -22.93 28.16
CA ARG A 75 19.07 -23.73 27.80
C ARG A 75 19.77 -24.28 29.04
N GLU A 76 20.02 -23.44 30.05
CA GLU A 76 20.64 -23.87 31.31
C GLU A 76 19.80 -24.93 32.02
N ASP A 77 18.50 -24.72 32.12
CA ASP A 77 17.56 -25.66 32.74
C ASP A 77 17.54 -27.03 32.03
N CYS A 78 17.61 -27.04 30.70
CA CYS A 78 17.70 -28.26 29.90
C CYS A 78 18.99 -29.03 30.16
N HIS A 79 20.15 -28.35 30.18
CA HIS A 79 21.43 -29.01 30.49
C HIS A 79 21.41 -29.63 31.88
N ASN A 80 20.94 -28.89 32.89
CA ASN A 80 20.82 -29.40 34.25
C ASN A 80 19.96 -30.67 34.33
N LYS A 81 18.83 -30.72 33.60
CA LYS A 81 17.98 -31.92 33.55
C LYS A 81 18.67 -33.12 32.90
N ILE A 82 19.45 -32.89 31.85
CA ILE A 82 20.22 -33.94 31.18
C ILE A 82 21.27 -34.51 32.14
N ASP A 83 22.00 -33.63 32.83
CA ASP A 83 23.03 -34.03 33.79
C ASP A 83 22.44 -34.82 34.96
N CYS A 84 21.33 -34.34 35.56
CA CYS A 84 20.64 -35.08 36.60
C CYS A 84 20.17 -36.47 36.15
N PHE A 85 19.63 -36.58 34.92
CA PHE A 85 19.20 -37.87 34.39
C PHE A 85 20.38 -38.83 34.16
N PHE A 86 21.50 -38.31 33.65
CA PHE A 86 22.73 -39.07 33.50
C PHE A 86 23.24 -39.61 34.84
N GLU A 87 23.35 -38.75 35.86
CA GLU A 87 23.77 -39.14 37.20
C GLU A 87 22.86 -40.22 37.80
N GLN A 88 21.54 -40.07 37.63
CA GLN A 88 20.58 -41.08 38.06
C GLN A 88 20.85 -42.45 37.39
N LYS A 89 21.12 -42.47 36.08
CA LYS A 89 21.44 -43.73 35.37
C LYS A 89 22.78 -44.32 35.79
N CYS A 90 23.78 -43.51 36.12
CA CYS A 90 25.00 -43.99 36.73
C CYS A 90 24.77 -44.64 38.10
N GLN A 91 23.91 -44.04 38.94
CA GLN A 91 23.53 -44.61 40.23
C GLN A 91 22.78 -45.94 40.08
N GLU A 92 21.82 -46.02 39.16
CA GLU A 92 21.11 -47.27 38.83
C GLU A 92 22.10 -48.37 38.40
N LEU A 93 23.06 -48.04 37.53
CA LEU A 93 24.10 -48.97 37.09
C LEU A 93 24.97 -49.45 38.25
N HIS A 94 25.44 -48.52 39.10
CA HIS A 94 26.23 -48.86 40.28
C HIS A 94 25.47 -49.79 41.23
N GLN A 95 24.19 -49.53 41.47
CA GLN A 95 23.35 -50.38 42.31
C GLN A 95 23.24 -51.79 41.73
N LEU A 96 22.92 -51.92 40.44
CA LEU A 96 22.80 -53.21 39.77
C LEU A 96 24.10 -54.03 39.83
N VAL A 97 25.25 -53.39 39.59
CA VAL A 97 26.57 -54.03 39.71
C VAL A 97 26.80 -54.51 41.15
N ASN A 98 26.56 -53.65 42.13
CA ASN A 98 26.77 -53.98 43.53
C ASN A 98 25.87 -55.12 44.02
N GLU A 99 24.61 -55.17 43.58
CA GLU A 99 23.69 -56.26 43.89
C GLU A 99 24.21 -57.60 43.32
N LYS A 100 24.66 -57.62 42.06
CA LYS A 100 25.21 -58.83 41.42
C LYS A 100 26.49 -59.32 42.10
N VAL A 101 27.40 -58.41 42.41
CA VAL A 101 28.64 -58.73 43.14
C VAL A 101 28.33 -59.20 44.56
N GLY A 102 27.37 -58.55 45.25
CA GLY A 102 26.88 -58.95 46.57
C GLY A 102 26.36 -60.38 46.59
N GLN A 103 25.52 -60.76 45.62
CA GLN A 103 25.01 -62.13 45.49
C GLN A 103 26.14 -63.16 45.31
N GLN A 104 27.19 -62.85 44.53
CA GLN A 104 28.32 -63.78 44.38
C GLN A 104 29.13 -63.88 45.69
N ARG A 105 29.29 -62.77 46.43
CA ARG A 105 29.97 -62.77 47.73
C ARG A 105 29.22 -63.60 48.77
N GLU A 106 27.89 -63.57 48.80
CA GLU A 106 27.08 -64.41 49.68
C GLU A 106 27.22 -65.91 49.34
N GLU A 107 27.18 -66.26 48.05
CA GLU A 107 27.41 -67.65 47.61
C GLU A 107 28.82 -68.14 47.98
N LEU A 108 29.84 -67.30 47.83
CA LEU A 108 31.20 -67.61 48.28
C LEU A 108 31.26 -67.88 49.78
N ASN A 109 30.58 -67.06 50.59
CA ASN A 109 30.51 -67.24 52.04
C ASN A 109 29.81 -68.55 52.41
N ARG A 110 28.73 -68.93 51.71
CA ARG A 110 28.05 -70.22 51.90
C ARG A 110 28.96 -71.41 51.60
N ILE A 111 29.73 -71.35 50.51
CA ILE A 111 30.73 -72.37 50.18
C ILE A 111 31.76 -72.49 51.31
N ASN A 112 32.30 -71.37 51.80
CA ASN A 112 33.29 -71.36 52.87
C ASN A 112 32.74 -71.96 54.18
N LEU A 113 31.49 -71.64 54.54
CA LEU A 113 30.83 -72.23 55.71
C LEU A 113 30.70 -73.76 55.55
N LYS A 114 30.26 -74.23 54.37
CA LYS A 114 30.11 -75.66 54.10
C LYS A 114 31.44 -76.42 54.13
N ILE A 115 32.51 -75.82 53.61
CA ILE A 115 33.87 -76.38 53.70
C ILE A 115 34.28 -76.51 55.18
N THR A 116 34.04 -75.47 55.97
CA THR A 116 34.38 -75.46 57.40
C THR A 116 33.62 -76.53 58.18
N GLU A 117 32.32 -76.69 57.91
CA GLU A 117 31.49 -77.76 58.49
C GLU A 117 32.04 -79.17 58.19
N LEU A 118 32.39 -79.43 56.93
CA LEU A 118 32.91 -80.73 56.50
C LEU A 118 34.28 -81.04 57.11
N ILE A 119 35.15 -80.04 57.25
CA ILE A 119 36.45 -80.18 57.94
C ILE A 119 36.23 -80.54 59.42
N ASN A 120 35.31 -79.86 60.10
CA ASN A 120 35.04 -80.07 61.52
C ASN A 120 34.37 -81.43 61.80
N ALA A 121 33.52 -81.92 60.89
CA ALA A 121 32.83 -83.18 61.03
C ALA A 121 33.73 -84.42 60.83
N GLN A 122 34.92 -84.26 60.22
CA GLN A 122 35.89 -85.33 59.90
C GLN A 122 35.37 -86.52 59.06
N GLU A 123 34.11 -86.51 58.63
CA GLU A 123 33.49 -87.51 57.75
C GLU A 123 33.13 -86.87 56.39
N THR A 124 34.14 -86.59 55.56
CA THR A 124 33.91 -86.05 54.20
C THR A 124 33.79 -87.16 53.18
N THR A 125 32.71 -87.19 52.40
CA THR A 125 32.56 -88.17 51.31
C THR A 125 33.10 -87.62 49.99
N ARG A 126 33.40 -88.53 49.04
CA ARG A 126 33.79 -88.16 47.67
C ARG A 126 32.71 -87.31 46.98
N GLN A 127 31.44 -87.59 47.25
CA GLN A 127 30.29 -86.87 46.69
C GLN A 127 30.24 -85.41 47.18
N ASP A 128 30.60 -85.16 48.45
CA ASP A 128 30.67 -83.80 49.00
C ASP A 128 31.74 -82.96 48.29
N ILE A 129 32.91 -83.55 48.01
CA ILE A 129 34.00 -82.91 47.29
C ILE A 129 33.59 -82.60 45.85
N ASP A 130 32.93 -83.53 45.17
CA ASP A 130 32.48 -83.35 43.79
C ASP A 130 31.42 -82.23 43.68
N LEU A 131 30.47 -82.17 44.64
CA LEU A 131 29.46 -81.12 44.71
C LEU A 131 30.06 -79.72 44.97
N LEU A 132 31.01 -79.62 45.90
CA LEU A 132 31.73 -78.38 46.17
C LEU A 132 32.54 -77.91 44.96
N THR A 133 33.27 -78.82 44.32
CA THR A 133 34.07 -78.53 43.13
C THR A 133 33.18 -78.04 41.98
N PHE A 134 32.01 -78.67 41.79
CA PHE A 134 31.03 -78.22 40.81
C PHE A 134 30.52 -76.81 41.11
N THR A 135 30.21 -76.52 42.38
CA THR A 135 29.68 -75.23 42.82
C THR A 135 30.72 -74.10 42.69
N ILE A 136 31.98 -74.35 43.07
CA ILE A 136 33.10 -73.42 42.89
C ILE A 136 33.30 -73.08 41.41
N ARG A 137 33.36 -74.09 40.53
CA ARG A 137 33.49 -73.87 39.07
C ARG A 137 32.28 -73.17 38.48
N ARG A 138 31.09 -73.29 39.08
CA ARG A 138 29.90 -72.54 38.67
C ARG A 138 29.99 -71.08 39.08
N LEU A 139 30.43 -70.80 40.30
CA LEU A 139 30.67 -69.46 40.82
C LEU A 139 31.73 -68.73 39.98
N GLU A 140 32.85 -69.38 39.69
CA GLU A 140 33.93 -68.85 38.84
C GLU A 140 33.41 -68.47 37.44
N ARG A 141 32.61 -69.33 36.82
CA ARG A 141 31.95 -69.02 35.53
C ARG A 141 30.99 -67.84 35.62
N ASN A 142 30.27 -67.69 36.73
CA ASN A 142 29.38 -66.56 36.93
C ASN A 142 30.15 -65.25 37.15
N MET A 143 31.26 -65.29 37.91
CA MET A 143 32.15 -64.14 38.10
C MET A 143 32.77 -63.69 36.77
N ASN A 144 33.29 -64.62 35.96
CA ASN A 144 33.84 -64.31 34.64
C ASN A 144 32.80 -63.69 33.70
N LYS A 145 31.53 -64.10 33.80
CA LYS A 145 30.42 -63.48 33.03
C LYS A 145 30.15 -62.04 33.47
N ILE A 146 30.20 -61.78 34.78
CA ILE A 146 30.03 -60.42 35.32
C ILE A 146 31.17 -59.51 34.86
N GLU A 147 32.40 -60.00 34.87
CA GLU A 147 33.58 -59.23 34.41
C GLU A 147 33.55 -58.90 32.92
N GLN A 148 33.00 -59.81 32.09
CA GLN A 148 33.08 -59.68 30.64
C GLN A 148 31.88 -58.96 29.99
N THR A 149 30.65 -59.12 30.51
CA THR A 149 29.43 -58.66 29.80
C THR A 149 28.21 -58.52 30.72
N CYS A 150 28.33 -57.94 31.91
CA CYS A 150 27.18 -57.93 32.82
C CYS A 150 26.00 -57.06 32.36
N PHE A 151 26.22 -56.03 31.52
CA PHE A 151 25.17 -55.10 31.09
C PHE A 151 25.37 -54.60 29.66
N THR A 152 24.26 -54.35 28.98
CA THR A 152 24.21 -53.64 27.69
C THR A 152 23.47 -52.34 27.91
N ILE A 153 24.12 -51.21 27.64
CA ILE A 153 23.51 -49.89 27.71
C ILE A 153 23.05 -49.53 26.30
N ASP A 154 21.74 -49.42 26.10
CA ASP A 154 21.16 -48.91 24.86
C ASP A 154 20.80 -47.43 25.06
N THR A 155 21.44 -46.55 24.28
CA THR A 155 21.18 -45.11 24.32
C THR A 155 20.50 -44.65 23.04
N ARG A 156 19.37 -43.98 23.18
CA ARG A 156 18.68 -43.33 22.05
C ARG A 156 19.04 -41.84 21.99
N PRO A 157 19.12 -41.25 20.78
CA PRO A 157 19.42 -39.82 20.64
C PRO A 157 18.27 -38.97 21.19
N LEU A 158 18.62 -37.85 21.83
CA LEU A 158 17.67 -36.81 22.20
C LEU A 158 17.26 -36.04 20.93
N ILE A 159 15.97 -35.99 20.64
CA ILE A 159 15.42 -35.25 19.50
C ILE A 159 14.84 -33.94 20.03
N ILE A 160 15.37 -32.83 19.54
CA ILE A 160 14.84 -31.48 19.78
C ILE A 160 14.00 -31.13 18.56
N ASP A 161 12.71 -30.90 18.78
CA ASP A 161 11.78 -30.48 17.72
C ASP A 161 11.49 -28.98 17.77
N ASP A 162 11.00 -28.44 16.66
CA ASP A 162 10.69 -27.02 16.50
C ASP A 162 9.46 -26.58 17.32
N THR A 163 8.73 -27.50 17.96
CA THR A 163 7.55 -27.18 18.78
C THR A 163 7.92 -26.84 20.23
N LEU A 164 9.18 -27.09 20.63
CA LEU A 164 9.66 -26.81 21.98
C LEU A 164 9.76 -25.30 22.29
N ILE A 165 9.94 -24.46 21.27
CA ILE A 165 10.00 -23.00 21.41
C ILE A 165 9.14 -22.37 20.32
N SER A 166 8.04 -21.71 20.71
CA SER A 166 7.27 -20.86 19.81
C SER A 166 7.62 -19.38 20.03
N ILE A 167 7.94 -18.69 18.94
CA ILE A 167 8.04 -17.22 18.91
C ILE A 167 6.82 -16.73 18.15
N GLU A 168 5.76 -16.44 18.89
CA GLU A 168 4.53 -15.92 18.30
C GLU A 168 4.67 -14.41 18.10
N LYS A 169 4.42 -13.96 16.87
CA LYS A 169 4.12 -12.55 16.63
C LYS A 169 2.77 -12.30 17.27
N VAL A 170 2.72 -11.44 18.29
CA VAL A 170 1.45 -10.94 18.82
C VAL A 170 0.75 -10.20 17.68
N THR A 171 -0.19 -10.87 17.01
CA THR A 171 -1.05 -10.27 16.01
C THR A 171 -2.07 -9.43 16.75
N GLU A 172 -1.73 -8.18 17.02
CA GLU A 172 -2.69 -7.22 17.54
C GLU A 172 -2.81 -6.04 16.60
N HIS A 173 -4.02 -5.94 16.04
CA HIS A 173 -4.67 -4.74 15.52
C HIS A 173 -3.76 -3.81 14.71
N GLU A 174 -3.46 -4.22 13.47
CA GLU A 174 -3.04 -3.25 12.47
C GLU A 174 -4.09 -2.14 12.39
N LEU A 175 -3.63 -0.89 12.46
CA LEU A 175 -4.49 0.29 12.38
C LEU A 175 -5.27 0.26 11.05
N ASP A 176 -6.56 -0.07 11.13
CA ASP A 176 -7.45 -0.06 9.97
C ASP A 176 -7.91 1.37 9.66
N LEU A 177 -7.15 2.01 8.77
CA LEU A 177 -7.47 3.33 8.25
C LEU A 177 -8.60 3.32 7.22
N SER A 178 -9.14 2.16 6.81
CA SER A 178 -10.24 2.08 5.85
C SER A 178 -11.56 2.66 6.40
N THR A 179 -11.64 2.82 7.73
CA THR A 179 -12.75 3.48 8.40
C THR A 179 -12.74 5.01 8.22
N LEU A 180 -11.62 5.60 7.79
CA LEU A 180 -11.54 7.03 7.51
C LEU A 180 -12.14 7.34 6.14
N SER A 181 -12.95 8.40 6.08
CA SER A 181 -13.45 8.90 4.80
C SER A 181 -12.28 9.40 3.93
N PRO A 182 -12.27 9.10 2.62
CA PRO A 182 -11.21 9.55 1.73
C PRO A 182 -11.20 11.08 1.67
N VAL A 183 -10.00 11.66 1.67
CA VAL A 183 -9.76 13.10 1.48
C VAL A 183 -10.06 13.59 0.06
N TYR A 184 -10.46 12.69 -0.84
CA TYR A 184 -10.82 12.97 -2.22
C TYR A 184 -12.22 12.45 -2.53
N LYS A 185 -12.91 13.12 -3.45
CA LYS A 185 -14.13 12.60 -4.09
C LYS A 185 -13.79 12.06 -5.47
N THR A 186 -14.29 10.87 -5.78
CA THR A 186 -14.15 10.26 -7.10
C THR A 186 -15.44 10.43 -7.89
N ILE A 187 -15.35 10.99 -9.09
CA ILE A 187 -16.47 11.02 -10.03
C ILE A 187 -16.37 9.78 -10.93
N HIS A 188 -17.34 8.88 -10.83
CA HIS A 188 -17.45 7.74 -11.73
C HIS A 188 -18.01 8.19 -13.07
N ARG A 189 -17.23 7.99 -14.14
CA ARG A 189 -17.58 8.37 -15.50
C ARG A 189 -18.14 7.15 -16.26
N PRO A 190 -19.33 7.25 -16.90
CA PRO A 190 -19.82 6.22 -17.81
C PRO A 190 -18.84 5.96 -18.97
N GLU A 191 -18.73 4.72 -19.45
CA GLU A 191 -17.71 4.30 -20.44
C GLU A 191 -17.66 5.19 -21.69
N GLU A 192 -18.82 5.56 -22.25
CA GLU A 192 -18.97 6.36 -23.48
C GLU A 192 -18.72 7.87 -23.31
N SER A 193 -18.48 8.33 -22.08
CA SER A 193 -18.30 9.77 -21.86
C SER A 193 -16.97 10.30 -22.41
N SER A 194 -16.82 11.62 -22.49
CA SER A 194 -15.52 12.18 -22.88
C SER A 194 -14.53 12.10 -21.71
N ARG A 195 -13.25 11.90 -22.01
CA ARG A 195 -12.17 11.99 -20.99
C ARG A 195 -11.77 13.44 -20.69
N LEU A 196 -12.32 14.36 -21.46
CA LEU A 196 -12.01 15.78 -21.40
C LEU A 196 -12.79 16.44 -20.26
N LEU A 197 -12.13 17.39 -19.61
CA LEU A 197 -12.72 18.27 -18.63
C LEU A 197 -12.16 19.68 -18.85
N THR A 198 -12.96 20.68 -18.52
CA THR A 198 -12.50 22.06 -18.49
C THR A 198 -13.22 22.77 -17.36
N GLY A 199 -12.63 23.83 -16.81
CA GLY A 199 -13.19 24.50 -15.65
C GLY A 199 -13.04 26.00 -15.74
N ASN A 200 -13.86 26.67 -14.96
CA ASN A 200 -13.69 28.07 -14.60
C ASN A 200 -13.60 28.19 -13.06
N ASP A 201 -13.68 29.41 -12.53
CA ASP A 201 -13.54 29.65 -11.10
C ASP A 201 -14.66 29.04 -10.24
N ARG A 202 -15.78 28.65 -10.85
CA ARG A 202 -17.01 28.20 -10.19
C ARG A 202 -17.34 26.74 -10.47
N TYR A 203 -17.17 26.31 -11.71
CA TYR A 203 -17.66 25.03 -12.17
C TYR A 203 -16.63 24.28 -13.00
N LEU A 204 -16.73 22.95 -12.92
CA LEU A 204 -16.05 22.02 -13.80
C LEU A 204 -17.06 21.45 -14.81
N LEU A 205 -16.80 21.60 -16.09
CA LEU A 205 -17.59 21.04 -17.18
C LEU A 205 -17.05 19.65 -17.53
N ILE A 206 -17.89 18.64 -17.37
CA ILE A 206 -17.56 17.25 -17.68
C ILE A 206 -18.68 16.68 -18.57
N HIS A 207 -18.30 16.01 -19.65
CA HIS A 207 -19.23 15.17 -20.39
C HIS A 207 -19.39 13.84 -19.64
N GLN A 208 -20.61 13.53 -19.21
CA GLN A 208 -21.04 12.25 -18.67
C GLN A 208 -22.16 11.71 -19.54
N TYR A 209 -21.84 10.79 -20.46
CA TYR A 209 -22.75 10.36 -21.51
C TYR A 209 -24.13 9.98 -20.92
N PRO A 210 -25.25 10.51 -21.48
CA PRO A 210 -25.34 11.34 -22.69
C PRO A 210 -25.33 12.85 -22.44
N ASN A 211 -25.01 13.28 -21.22
CA ASN A 211 -25.16 14.66 -20.75
C ASN A 211 -23.83 15.40 -20.65
N LEU A 212 -23.90 16.71 -20.81
CA LEU A 212 -22.86 17.62 -20.38
C LEU A 212 -23.25 18.24 -19.04
N CYS A 213 -22.38 18.09 -18.05
CA CYS A 213 -22.67 18.38 -16.64
C CYS A 213 -21.72 19.44 -16.08
N LEU A 214 -22.27 20.37 -15.30
CA LEU A 214 -21.50 21.30 -14.47
C LEU A 214 -21.41 20.76 -13.04
N PHE A 215 -20.19 20.64 -12.56
CA PHE A 215 -19.87 20.26 -11.18
C PHE A 215 -19.47 21.49 -10.37
N ASP A 216 -19.96 21.60 -9.14
CA ASP A 216 -19.46 22.59 -8.17
C ASP A 216 -18.13 22.16 -7.54
N ARG A 217 -17.60 23.00 -6.64
CA ARG A 217 -16.36 22.74 -5.88
C ARG A 217 -16.49 21.52 -4.96
N GLU A 218 -17.72 21.19 -4.58
CA GLU A 218 -18.07 20.03 -3.77
C GLU A 218 -18.26 18.76 -4.61
N MET A 219 -18.00 18.82 -5.93
CA MET A 219 -18.12 17.73 -6.91
C MET A 219 -19.54 17.19 -7.06
N ASN A 220 -20.55 18.03 -6.85
CA ASN A 220 -21.95 17.71 -7.11
C ASN A 220 -22.37 18.27 -8.48
N ILE A 221 -23.27 17.56 -9.17
CA ILE A 221 -23.86 18.04 -10.41
C ILE A 221 -24.85 19.17 -10.07
N VAL A 222 -24.53 20.40 -10.49
CA VAL A 222 -25.39 21.57 -10.30
C VAL A 222 -26.38 21.71 -11.46
N LYS A 223 -25.92 21.44 -12.69
CA LYS A 223 -26.73 21.48 -13.91
C LYS A 223 -26.25 20.43 -14.88
N GLN A 224 -27.17 19.97 -15.72
CA GLN A 224 -26.87 19.05 -16.81
C GLN A 224 -27.77 19.34 -18.00
N MET A 225 -27.28 19.01 -19.19
CA MET A 225 -28.07 19.03 -20.41
C MET A 225 -27.72 17.87 -21.33
N LEU A 226 -28.66 17.44 -22.16
CA LEU A 226 -28.40 16.41 -23.16
C LEU A 226 -27.41 16.92 -24.22
N TRP A 227 -26.35 16.17 -24.47
CA TRP A 227 -25.38 16.44 -25.53
C TRP A 227 -25.70 15.60 -26.76
N SER A 228 -26.37 16.22 -27.75
CA SER A 228 -26.83 15.55 -28.98
C SER A 228 -25.89 15.74 -30.19
N TYR A 229 -24.75 16.40 -30.00
CA TYR A 229 -23.86 16.83 -31.08
C TYR A 229 -22.69 15.86 -31.35
N GLY A 230 -22.74 14.65 -30.79
CA GLY A 230 -21.77 13.59 -31.05
C GLY A 230 -20.50 13.67 -30.20
N LYS A 231 -19.35 13.32 -30.77
CA LYS A 231 -18.09 13.25 -30.01
C LYS A 231 -17.53 14.65 -29.73
N ILE A 232 -17.08 14.87 -28.50
CA ILE A 232 -16.32 16.05 -28.08
C ILE A 232 -14.83 15.76 -28.28
N ASN A 233 -14.15 16.61 -29.04
CA ASN A 233 -12.72 16.49 -29.35
C ASN A 233 -11.85 17.31 -28.39
N ASP A 234 -12.33 18.46 -27.91
CA ASP A 234 -11.66 19.26 -26.88
C ASP A 234 -12.62 20.28 -26.24
N MET A 235 -12.24 20.87 -25.10
CA MET A 235 -13.00 21.92 -24.43
C MET A 235 -12.09 22.94 -23.73
N CYS A 236 -12.46 24.21 -23.76
CA CYS A 236 -11.79 25.25 -22.95
C CYS A 236 -12.79 26.27 -22.37
N TRP A 237 -12.37 27.05 -21.39
CA TRP A 237 -13.15 28.16 -20.84
C TRP A 237 -12.65 29.49 -21.38
N SER A 238 -13.56 30.38 -21.82
CA SER A 238 -13.24 31.75 -22.19
C SER A 238 -13.81 32.75 -21.19
N SER A 239 -12.93 33.39 -20.41
CA SER A 239 -13.31 34.47 -19.48
C SER A 239 -13.92 35.68 -20.17
N THR A 240 -13.53 35.94 -21.42
CA THR A 240 -13.99 37.10 -22.19
C THR A 240 -15.39 36.91 -22.77
N LEU A 241 -15.74 35.69 -23.15
CA LEU A 241 -17.10 35.37 -23.56
C LEU A 241 -18.00 35.01 -22.36
N ASP A 242 -17.41 34.67 -21.21
CA ASP A 242 -18.11 34.05 -20.07
C ASP A 242 -18.84 32.76 -20.52
N ARG A 243 -18.14 31.94 -21.31
CA ARG A 243 -18.68 30.72 -21.94
C ARG A 243 -17.63 29.62 -21.97
N PHE A 244 -18.09 28.39 -21.82
CA PHE A 244 -17.32 27.22 -22.21
C PHE A 244 -17.35 27.08 -23.74
N ILE A 245 -16.22 26.74 -24.33
CA ILE A 245 -16.05 26.46 -25.75
C ILE A 245 -15.84 24.95 -25.87
N VAL A 246 -16.70 24.29 -26.62
CA VAL A 246 -16.68 22.83 -26.83
C VAL A 246 -16.46 22.55 -28.30
N LEU A 247 -15.35 21.88 -28.64
CA LEU A 247 -15.07 21.41 -29.98
C LEU A 247 -15.78 20.08 -30.23
N GLY A 248 -16.76 20.10 -31.14
CA GLY A 248 -17.26 18.89 -31.78
C GLY A 248 -16.39 18.49 -32.96
N ILE A 249 -16.88 17.55 -33.77
CA ILE A 249 -16.16 17.10 -34.98
C ILE A 249 -16.05 18.24 -36.02
N ASN A 250 -17.18 18.88 -36.36
CA ASN A 250 -17.25 19.90 -37.42
C ASN A 250 -17.58 21.31 -36.93
N HIS A 251 -18.02 21.42 -35.67
CA HIS A 251 -18.59 22.66 -35.13
C HIS A 251 -17.95 23.01 -33.80
N ILE A 252 -17.94 24.30 -33.51
CA ILE A 252 -17.51 24.86 -32.24
C ILE A 252 -18.75 25.36 -31.52
N TYR A 253 -18.97 24.91 -30.29
CA TYR A 253 -20.15 25.24 -29.49
C TYR A 253 -19.76 26.14 -28.32
N LEU A 254 -20.59 27.13 -28.04
CA LEU A 254 -20.48 28.00 -26.87
C LEU A 254 -21.57 27.61 -25.88
N ILE A 255 -21.18 27.44 -24.62
CA ILE A 255 -22.08 26.95 -23.58
C ILE A 255 -22.13 27.97 -22.44
N ASN A 256 -23.34 28.41 -22.13
CA ASN A 256 -23.61 29.36 -21.07
C ASN A 256 -23.76 28.63 -19.73
N GLU A 257 -22.90 28.94 -18.76
CA GLU A 257 -22.94 28.31 -17.43
C GLU A 257 -24.26 28.57 -16.67
N ASN A 258 -24.92 29.69 -16.96
CA ASN A 258 -26.12 30.11 -16.26
C ASN A 258 -27.37 29.44 -16.81
N THR A 259 -27.47 29.25 -18.13
CA THR A 259 -28.66 28.71 -18.78
C THR A 259 -28.49 27.28 -19.29
N MET A 260 -27.25 26.78 -19.40
CA MET A 260 -26.91 25.59 -20.18
C MET A 260 -27.44 25.67 -21.63
N SER A 261 -27.53 26.88 -22.20
CA SER A 261 -27.84 27.03 -23.63
C SER A 261 -26.59 26.77 -24.46
N ILE A 262 -26.77 26.12 -25.60
CA ILE A 262 -25.72 25.86 -26.59
C ILE A 262 -25.95 26.78 -27.79
N ASP A 263 -24.95 27.60 -28.08
CA ASP A 263 -24.89 28.41 -29.29
C ASP A 263 -23.82 27.83 -30.22
N ASN A 264 -24.11 27.73 -31.52
CA ASN A 264 -23.11 27.30 -32.50
C ASN A 264 -22.32 28.54 -32.96
N MET A 265 -20.99 28.48 -32.83
CA MET A 265 -20.10 29.49 -33.36
C MET A 265 -20.06 29.34 -34.89
N GLN A 266 -20.58 30.35 -35.60
CA GLN A 266 -20.56 30.37 -37.06
C GLN A 266 -19.12 30.47 -37.56
N THR A 267 -18.60 29.36 -38.09
CA THR A 267 -17.34 29.35 -38.85
C THR A 267 -17.66 29.46 -40.34
N SER A 268 -16.80 30.16 -41.09
CA SER A 268 -17.01 30.36 -42.53
C SER A 268 -16.90 29.07 -43.36
N GLU A 269 -16.26 28.04 -42.82
CA GLU A 269 -16.07 26.73 -43.44
C GLU A 269 -16.26 25.63 -42.39
N GLU A 270 -16.82 24.49 -42.81
CA GLU A 270 -16.80 23.26 -42.03
C GLU A 270 -15.38 22.69 -42.02
N ARG A 271 -14.83 22.46 -40.84
CA ARG A 271 -13.47 21.93 -40.64
C ARG A 271 -13.52 20.84 -39.58
N LEU A 272 -12.65 19.84 -39.71
CA LEU A 272 -12.46 18.83 -38.68
C LEU A 272 -11.61 19.45 -37.56
N TRP A 273 -12.16 19.65 -36.38
CA TRP A 273 -11.45 20.24 -35.24
C TRP A 273 -10.82 19.18 -34.36
N LEU A 274 -9.66 19.46 -33.76
CA LEU A 274 -8.99 18.54 -32.84
C LEU A 274 -8.82 19.11 -31.44
N SER A 275 -8.13 20.24 -31.30
CA SER A 275 -7.83 20.84 -29.99
C SER A 275 -8.03 22.35 -29.99
N CYS A 276 -8.37 22.91 -28.83
CA CYS A 276 -8.57 24.34 -28.64
C CYS A 276 -7.97 24.85 -27.33
N THR A 277 -7.55 26.11 -27.36
CA THR A 277 -7.18 26.85 -26.17
C THR A 277 -7.50 28.32 -26.37
N CYS A 278 -7.70 29.07 -25.30
CA CYS A 278 -7.98 30.50 -25.43
C CYS A 278 -7.13 31.34 -24.50
N SER A 279 -6.96 32.58 -24.92
CA SER A 279 -6.48 33.69 -24.11
C SER A 279 -7.66 34.62 -23.80
N ASP A 280 -7.38 35.74 -23.15
CA ASP A 280 -8.38 36.78 -22.91
C ASP A 280 -8.91 37.43 -24.19
N THR A 281 -8.26 37.31 -25.33
CA THR A 281 -8.69 38.05 -26.54
C THR A 281 -8.91 37.17 -27.76
N VAL A 282 -8.30 35.99 -27.77
CA VAL A 282 -8.30 35.11 -28.93
C VAL A 282 -8.48 33.65 -28.55
N LEU A 283 -9.20 32.92 -29.41
CA LEU A 283 -9.30 31.46 -29.42
C LEU A 283 -8.32 30.92 -30.46
N PHE A 284 -7.54 29.92 -30.07
CA PHE A 284 -6.76 29.09 -30.98
C PHE A 284 -7.44 27.74 -31.14
N ALA A 285 -7.52 27.23 -32.37
CA ALA A 285 -8.06 25.91 -32.67
C ALA A 285 -7.20 25.20 -33.73
N SER A 286 -6.92 23.91 -33.53
CA SER A 286 -6.20 23.07 -34.49
C SER A 286 -7.13 22.16 -35.29
N THR A 287 -6.74 21.84 -36.52
CA THR A 287 -7.50 20.91 -37.38
C THR A 287 -7.05 19.45 -37.16
N ASN A 288 -8.00 18.52 -37.25
CA ASN A 288 -7.79 17.08 -37.14
C ASN A 288 -7.40 16.47 -38.50
N GLU A 289 -6.21 16.81 -38.96
CA GLU A 289 -5.65 16.31 -40.23
C GLU A 289 -4.12 16.31 -40.20
N TRP A 290 -3.50 15.50 -41.06
CA TRP A 290 -2.06 15.57 -41.29
C TRP A 290 -1.68 16.89 -41.97
N GLY A 291 -0.62 17.54 -41.49
CA GLY A 291 -0.32 18.93 -41.81
C GLY A 291 -1.27 19.91 -41.12
N SER A 292 -1.68 19.59 -39.88
CA SER A 292 -2.69 20.34 -39.12
C SER A 292 -2.48 21.85 -39.19
N SER A 293 -3.56 22.57 -39.39
CA SER A 293 -3.60 24.04 -39.38
C SER A 293 -3.90 24.55 -37.97
N ILE A 294 -3.43 25.74 -37.64
CA ILE A 294 -3.84 26.48 -36.42
C ILE A 294 -4.59 27.72 -36.87
N MET A 295 -5.81 27.87 -36.39
CA MET A 295 -6.65 29.04 -36.60
C MET A 295 -6.68 29.91 -35.35
N LYS A 296 -6.66 31.23 -35.56
CA LYS A 296 -6.76 32.24 -34.52
C LYS A 296 -8.00 33.09 -34.75
N PHE A 297 -8.93 32.99 -33.83
CA PHE A 297 -10.17 33.77 -33.82
C PHE A 297 -10.08 34.89 -32.80
N LYS A 298 -10.55 36.08 -33.16
CA LYS A 298 -10.88 37.11 -32.18
C LYS A 298 -12.12 36.69 -31.42
N LEU A 299 -12.23 37.04 -30.15
CA LEU A 299 -13.45 36.76 -29.37
C LEU A 299 -14.46 37.92 -29.41
N LEU A 300 -13.99 39.16 -29.33
CA LEU A 300 -14.83 40.37 -29.29
C LEU A 300 -14.39 41.41 -30.34
N PRO A 301 -15.31 42.25 -30.86
CA PRO A 301 -16.73 42.35 -30.52
C PRO A 301 -17.61 41.26 -31.16
N ALA A 302 -17.08 40.58 -32.17
CA ALA A 302 -17.68 39.40 -32.78
C ALA A 302 -16.58 38.35 -32.97
N ILE A 303 -16.98 37.09 -32.99
CA ILE A 303 -16.02 36.01 -33.21
C ILE A 303 -15.67 35.94 -34.69
N GLU A 304 -14.43 36.27 -35.02
CA GLU A 304 -13.95 36.35 -36.41
C GLU A 304 -12.60 35.66 -36.57
N LEU A 305 -12.41 34.94 -37.67
CA LEU A 305 -11.10 34.38 -38.01
C LEU A 305 -10.15 35.52 -38.39
N ILE A 306 -9.09 35.71 -37.61
CA ILE A 306 -8.07 36.73 -37.89
C ILE A 306 -6.93 36.13 -38.71
N LYS A 307 -6.54 34.89 -38.41
CA LYS A 307 -5.36 34.27 -39.01
C LYS A 307 -5.47 32.76 -39.06
N GLU A 308 -5.00 32.17 -40.15
CA GLU A 308 -4.82 30.73 -40.33
C GLU A 308 -3.34 30.48 -40.65
N TRP A 309 -2.68 29.65 -39.84
CA TRP A 309 -1.37 29.11 -40.15
C TRP A 309 -1.53 27.69 -40.68
N LYS A 310 -0.88 27.40 -41.81
CA LYS A 310 -0.87 26.08 -42.45
C LYS A 310 0.54 25.53 -42.49
N TYR A 311 0.69 24.26 -42.86
CA TYR A 311 1.97 23.71 -43.30
C TYR A 311 2.68 24.65 -44.30
N PRO A 312 4.01 24.88 -44.19
CA PRO A 312 4.94 24.28 -43.23
C PRO A 312 5.10 25.06 -41.91
N PHE A 313 4.31 26.10 -41.68
CA PHE A 313 4.47 26.96 -40.51
C PHE A 313 4.02 26.28 -39.22
N THR A 314 3.01 25.42 -39.26
CA THR A 314 2.47 24.73 -38.08
C THR A 314 3.25 23.44 -37.76
N CYS A 315 3.12 22.40 -38.57
CA CYS A 315 3.86 21.15 -38.49
C CYS A 315 4.22 20.68 -39.91
N ALA A 316 4.98 19.59 -40.04
CA ALA A 316 5.23 18.97 -41.34
C ALA A 316 3.94 18.32 -41.91
N LYS A 317 3.95 18.02 -43.21
CA LYS A 317 2.79 17.42 -43.91
C LYS A 317 2.44 16.02 -43.39
N ASP A 318 3.42 15.31 -42.84
CA ASP A 318 3.29 13.98 -42.24
C ASP A 318 3.20 14.02 -40.70
N GLU A 319 2.86 15.18 -40.16
CA GLU A 319 2.73 15.45 -38.73
C GLU A 319 1.35 16.00 -38.40
N ALA A 320 0.87 15.79 -37.17
CA ALA A 320 -0.40 16.32 -36.70
C ALA A 320 -0.24 16.98 -35.33
N ILE A 321 -1.03 18.03 -35.08
CA ILE A 321 -1.07 18.74 -33.79
C ILE A 321 -2.21 18.17 -32.97
N THR A 322 -1.89 17.39 -31.94
CA THR A 322 -2.89 16.69 -31.12
C THR A 322 -3.41 17.51 -29.96
N ASP A 323 -2.65 18.50 -29.49
CA ASP A 323 -3.00 19.30 -28.32
C ASP A 323 -2.38 20.69 -28.44
N ILE A 324 -3.12 21.71 -28.00
CA ILE A 324 -2.67 23.10 -27.96
C ILE A 324 -3.03 23.73 -26.61
N VAL A 325 -2.06 24.41 -25.98
CA VAL A 325 -2.28 25.12 -24.71
C VAL A 325 -1.65 26.50 -24.79
N TYR A 326 -2.45 27.53 -24.49
CA TYR A 326 -1.99 28.90 -24.39
C TYR A 326 -1.59 29.23 -22.96
N ASN A 327 -0.45 29.89 -22.79
CA ASN A 327 -0.05 30.51 -21.54
C ASN A 327 0.86 31.70 -21.82
N ASP A 328 0.51 32.88 -21.31
CA ASP A 328 1.33 34.10 -21.29
C ASP A 328 2.06 34.37 -22.63
N GLU A 329 1.30 34.72 -23.67
CA GLU A 329 1.79 34.97 -25.03
C GLU A 329 2.44 33.79 -25.77
N ASN A 330 2.47 32.59 -25.17
CA ASN A 330 3.05 31.39 -25.75
C ASN A 330 1.99 30.32 -26.03
N LEU A 331 2.26 29.49 -27.02
CA LEU A 331 1.51 28.30 -27.36
C LEU A 331 2.41 27.08 -27.20
N SER A 332 2.01 26.17 -26.34
CA SER A 332 2.56 24.81 -26.28
C SER A 332 1.76 23.92 -27.22
N LEU A 333 2.45 23.16 -28.06
CA LEU A 333 1.87 22.24 -29.03
C LEU A 333 2.42 20.84 -28.80
N ILE A 334 1.55 19.82 -28.82
CA ILE A 334 1.99 18.43 -28.96
C ILE A 334 1.88 18.04 -30.43
N VAL A 335 3.01 17.68 -31.04
CA VAL A 335 3.11 17.30 -32.44
C VAL A 335 3.50 15.84 -32.55
N ILE A 336 2.72 15.07 -33.28
CA ILE A 336 2.96 13.64 -33.53
C ILE A 336 3.32 13.40 -34.99
N SER A 337 4.14 12.38 -35.24
CA SER A 337 4.41 11.84 -36.58
C SER A 337 4.31 10.33 -36.52
N GLU A 338 3.32 9.77 -37.22
CA GLU A 338 3.14 8.31 -37.29
C GLU A 338 4.23 7.67 -38.14
N SER A 339 4.59 8.29 -39.27
CA SER A 339 5.65 7.84 -40.18
C SER A 339 7.00 7.71 -39.47
N LYS A 340 7.34 8.67 -38.60
CA LYS A 340 8.61 8.73 -37.87
C LYS A 340 8.52 8.09 -36.48
N LYS A 341 7.32 7.64 -36.06
CA LYS A 341 7.03 7.19 -34.69
C LYS A 341 7.59 8.13 -33.63
N SER A 342 7.29 9.41 -33.77
CA SER A 342 7.86 10.45 -32.89
C SER A 342 6.79 11.35 -32.33
N VAL A 343 6.95 11.77 -31.09
CA VAL A 343 6.16 12.80 -30.44
C VAL A 343 7.10 13.88 -29.93
N ARG A 344 6.68 15.13 -30.10
CA ARG A 344 7.43 16.26 -29.59
C ARG A 344 6.51 17.33 -29.04
N ILE A 345 7.03 18.04 -28.06
CA ILE A 345 6.39 19.22 -27.50
C ILE A 345 7.14 20.43 -28.05
N GLU A 346 6.41 21.39 -28.59
CA GLU A 346 6.96 22.64 -29.07
C GLU A 346 6.38 23.81 -28.30
N LEU A 347 7.24 24.74 -27.90
CA LEU A 347 6.82 26.02 -27.35
C LEU A 347 7.03 27.09 -28.43
N ARG A 348 6.00 27.88 -28.70
CA ARG A 348 5.99 28.87 -29.77
C ARG A 348 5.39 30.19 -29.32
N TYR A 349 5.79 31.30 -29.93
CA TYR A 349 5.12 32.58 -29.70
C TYR A 349 3.72 32.57 -30.30
N ALA A 350 2.68 32.91 -29.52
CA ALA A 350 1.29 32.87 -29.96
C ALA A 350 0.94 33.91 -31.05
N LYS A 351 1.78 34.95 -31.20
CA LYS A 351 1.59 36.01 -32.19
C LYS A 351 2.14 35.64 -33.57
N THR A 352 3.33 35.07 -33.62
CA THR A 352 4.04 34.78 -34.88
C THR A 352 4.02 33.31 -35.26
N LEU A 353 3.86 32.43 -34.26
CA LEU A 353 4.06 30.98 -34.32
C LEU A 353 5.54 30.56 -34.48
N ASP A 354 6.48 31.47 -34.22
CA ASP A 354 7.90 31.16 -34.23
C ASP A 354 8.25 30.25 -33.05
N ARG A 355 9.07 29.24 -33.32
CA ARG A 355 9.45 28.23 -32.33
C ARG A 355 10.51 28.76 -31.37
N ILE A 356 10.18 28.76 -30.09
CA ILE A 356 11.06 29.14 -28.98
C ILE A 356 11.90 27.93 -28.59
N TRP A 357 11.25 26.78 -28.42
CA TRP A 357 11.88 25.57 -27.94
C TRP A 357 11.16 24.31 -28.42
N ILE A 358 11.86 23.18 -28.35
CA ILE A 358 11.40 21.86 -28.78
C ILE A 358 11.96 20.78 -27.86
N LEU A 359 11.09 19.90 -27.38
CA LEU A 359 11.43 18.65 -26.70
C LEU A 359 10.96 17.48 -27.53
N LYS A 360 11.87 16.56 -27.84
CA LYS A 360 11.51 15.28 -28.43
C LYS A 360 11.34 14.27 -27.29
N LEU A 361 10.23 13.56 -27.30
CA LEU A 361 9.97 12.48 -26.36
C LEU A 361 10.45 11.18 -26.99
N ASP A 362 11.25 10.43 -26.25
CA ASP A 362 11.58 9.04 -26.59
C ASP A 362 10.36 8.19 -26.20
N ILE A 363 9.72 7.55 -27.19
CA ILE A 363 8.53 6.70 -27.01
C ILE A 363 8.79 5.32 -27.59
#